data_AF-A0A1G7HRK4-F1
#
_entry.id   AF-A0A1G7HRK4-F1
#
_cell.length_a   1.000
_cell.length_b   1.000
_cell.length_c   1.000
_cell.angle_alpha   90.00
_cell.angle_beta   90.00
_cell.angle_gamma   90.00
#
_symmetry.space_group_name_H-M   'P 1'
#
loop_
_entity.id
_entity.type
_entity.pdbx_description
1 polymer ?
#
loop_
_entity_poly.entity_id
_entity_poly.type
_entity_poly.pdbx_seq_one_letter_code
_entity_poly.pdbx_strand_id
1 'polypeptide(L)'
;MFKCYIQMPVEDLFANILLETRQISDGLRHLDVFSGAMERASFLRDLAMLSGHKWIGTEAGKNLDPIIRILEAELDAETTMITQVFHGHNDPDHGAVGSVEKRRELTARGEAASSMLQSLRRLQCMLEVADARIKAERIVNLRLQV
;
A
#
# COMPACT_ATOMS: atom_id res chain seq x y z
N MET A 1 -3.66 -8.09 8.03
CA MET A 1 -4.07 -7.81 6.64
C MET A 1 -3.50 -8.83 5.64
N PHE A 2 -2.21 -9.16 5.71
CA PHE A 2 -1.51 -10.08 4.78
C PHE A 2 -2.15 -11.48 4.59
N LYS A 3 -2.75 -12.07 5.65
CA LYS A 3 -3.35 -13.42 5.58
C LYS A 3 -4.55 -13.53 4.62
N CYS A 4 -5.33 -12.47 4.45
CA CYS A 4 -6.52 -12.51 3.60
C CYS A 4 -6.17 -12.67 2.11
N TYR A 5 -5.09 -12.04 1.65
CA TYR A 5 -4.67 -12.10 0.25
C TYR A 5 -4.04 -13.44 -0.12
N ILE A 6 -3.39 -14.11 0.84
CA ILE A 6 -2.77 -15.43 0.62
C ILE A 6 -3.84 -16.49 0.30
N GLN A 7 -4.98 -16.43 0.98
CA GLN A 7 -6.08 -17.41 0.84
C GLN A 7 -7.05 -17.07 -0.30
N MET A 8 -6.94 -15.87 -0.86
CA MET A 8 -7.79 -15.40 -1.95
C MET A 8 -7.54 -16.21 -3.24
N PRO A 9 -8.57 -16.56 -4.03
CA PRO A 9 -8.38 -17.08 -5.37
C PRO A 9 -7.47 -16.18 -6.22
N VAL A 10 -6.73 -16.76 -7.16
CA VAL A 10 -5.75 -16.01 -7.97
C VAL A 10 -6.49 -14.92 -8.77
N GLU A 11 -7.60 -15.28 -9.38
CA GLU A 11 -8.47 -14.43 -10.20
C GLU A 11 -8.98 -13.23 -9.40
N ASP A 12 -9.46 -13.48 -8.18
CA ASP A 12 -9.95 -12.43 -7.28
C ASP A 12 -8.81 -11.51 -6.83
N LEU A 13 -7.62 -12.06 -6.57
CA LEU A 13 -6.45 -11.27 -6.22
C LEU A 13 -6.08 -10.32 -7.36
N PHE A 14 -6.03 -10.80 -8.60
CA PHE A 14 -5.77 -9.95 -9.76
C PHE A 14 -6.89 -8.92 -9.99
N ALA A 15 -8.16 -9.29 -9.83
CA ALA A 15 -9.27 -8.36 -9.94
C ALA A 15 -9.18 -7.22 -8.91
N ASN A 16 -8.87 -7.55 -7.66
CA ASN A 16 -8.65 -6.55 -6.60
C ASN A 16 -7.46 -5.65 -6.90
N ILE A 17 -6.35 -6.20 -7.41
CA ILE A 17 -5.19 -5.41 -7.78
C ILE A 17 -5.54 -4.41 -8.89
N LEU A 18 -6.27 -4.84 -9.93
CA LEU A 18 -6.71 -3.96 -11.01
C LEU A 18 -7.64 -2.85 -10.51
N LEU A 19 -8.58 -3.20 -9.62
CA LEU A 19 -9.49 -2.23 -9.01
C LEU A 19 -8.74 -1.19 -8.17
N GLU A 20 -7.85 -1.63 -7.29
CA GLU A 20 -7.06 -0.76 -6.41
C GLU A 20 -6.15 0.16 -7.24
N THR A 21 -5.52 -0.38 -8.29
CA THR A 21 -4.71 0.39 -9.24
C THR A 21 -5.53 1.51 -9.89
N ARG A 22 -6.77 1.24 -10.29
CA ARG A 22 -7.64 2.28 -10.87
C ARG A 22 -7.99 3.35 -9.84
N GLN A 23 -8.38 2.95 -8.63
CA GLN A 23 -8.74 3.89 -7.56
C GLN A 23 -7.56 4.79 -7.16
N ILE A 24 -6.35 4.22 -7.08
CA ILE A 24 -5.12 4.98 -6.82
C ILE A 24 -4.82 5.95 -7.96
N SER A 25 -4.95 5.52 -9.22
CA SER A 25 -4.79 6.41 -10.39
C SER A 25 -5.69 7.62 -10.30
N ASP A 26 -6.98 7.40 -9.99
CA ASP A 26 -7.99 8.44 -9.93
C ASP A 26 -7.71 9.39 -8.76
N GLY A 27 -7.42 8.86 -7.57
CA GLY A 27 -7.13 9.68 -6.40
C GLY A 27 -5.86 10.52 -6.55
N LEU A 28 -4.80 10.01 -7.19
CA LEU A 28 -3.56 10.75 -7.43
C LEU A 28 -3.70 11.90 -8.42
N ARG A 29 -4.74 11.91 -9.27
CA ARG A 29 -5.02 13.07 -10.13
C ARG A 29 -5.45 14.30 -9.33
N HIS A 30 -6.06 14.07 -8.17
CA HIS A 30 -6.63 15.11 -7.31
C HIS A 30 -5.73 15.46 -6.13
N LEU A 31 -4.69 14.67 -5.87
CA LEU A 31 -3.78 14.88 -4.77
C LEU A 31 -2.60 15.78 -5.20
N ASP A 32 -2.47 16.94 -4.57
CA ASP A 32 -1.38 17.89 -4.83
C ASP A 32 -0.16 17.56 -3.98
N VAL A 33 0.43 16.39 -4.21
CA VAL A 33 1.57 15.83 -3.44
C VAL A 33 2.86 15.78 -4.27
N PHE A 34 2.76 15.90 -5.59
CA PHE A 34 3.93 15.83 -6.46
C PHE A 34 4.61 17.19 -6.56
N SER A 35 5.94 17.19 -6.58
CA SER A 35 6.74 18.40 -6.74
C SER A 35 6.56 19.08 -8.11
N GLY A 36 6.04 18.33 -9.10
CA GLY A 36 5.69 18.87 -10.41
C GLY A 36 4.92 17.90 -11.31
N ALA A 37 4.37 18.43 -12.42
CA ALA A 37 3.53 17.69 -13.36
C ALA A 37 4.23 16.51 -14.04
N MET A 38 5.55 16.58 -14.22
CA MET A 38 6.36 15.52 -14.83
C MET A 38 6.48 14.29 -13.93
N GLU A 39 6.69 14.50 -12.63
CA GLU A 39 6.76 13.43 -11.63
C GLU A 39 5.43 12.68 -11.54
N ARG A 40 4.32 13.44 -11.44
CA ARG A 40 2.96 12.91 -11.48
C ARG A 40 2.69 12.11 -12.77
N ALA A 41 3.07 12.64 -13.93
CA ALA A 41 2.87 11.97 -15.20
C ALA A 41 3.69 10.69 -15.32
N SER A 42 4.92 10.65 -14.77
CA SER A 42 5.71 9.43 -14.72
C SER A 42 5.01 8.37 -13.89
N PHE A 43 4.58 8.73 -12.68
CA PHE A 43 3.94 7.79 -11.78
C PHE A 43 2.61 7.26 -12.33
N LEU A 44 1.75 8.12 -12.90
CA LEU A 44 0.51 7.68 -13.53
C LEU A 44 0.76 6.75 -14.73
N ARG A 45 1.86 6.94 -15.47
CA ARG A 45 2.26 6.00 -16.53
C ARG A 45 2.69 4.66 -15.94
N ASP A 46 3.52 4.67 -14.89
CA ASP A 46 3.98 3.45 -14.24
C ASP A 46 2.80 2.65 -13.68
N LEU A 47 1.82 3.34 -13.10
CA LEU A 47 0.60 2.73 -12.58
C LEU A 47 -0.34 2.25 -13.69
N ALA A 48 -0.44 2.98 -14.82
CA ALA A 48 -1.15 2.50 -16.01
C ALA A 48 -0.47 1.28 -16.66
N MET A 49 0.85 1.15 -16.54
CA MET A 49 1.57 -0.04 -16.97
C MET A 49 1.23 -1.26 -16.11
N LEU A 50 0.87 -1.04 -14.84
CA LEU A 50 0.28 -2.09 -13.99
C LEU A 50 -1.11 -2.53 -14.49
N SER A 51 -1.92 -1.67 -15.10
CA SER A 51 -3.22 -2.12 -15.64
C SER A 51 -3.13 -2.71 -17.06
N GLY A 52 -2.11 -2.34 -17.84
CA GLY A 52 -1.98 -2.62 -19.28
C GLY A 52 -1.27 -3.93 -19.69
N HIS A 53 -1.40 -5.02 -18.93
CA HIS A 53 -0.86 -6.37 -19.23
C HIS A 53 0.67 -6.53 -19.09
N LYS A 54 1.41 -5.52 -18.64
CA LYS A 54 2.88 -5.56 -18.49
C LYS A 54 3.35 -5.86 -17.06
N TRP A 55 2.59 -6.67 -16.33
CA TRP A 55 3.02 -7.20 -15.01
C TRP A 55 4.22 -8.13 -15.05
N ILE A 56 4.59 -8.61 -16.24
CA ILE A 56 5.52 -9.73 -16.38
C ILE A 56 6.95 -9.24 -16.19
N GLY A 57 7.36 -9.18 -14.91
CA GLY A 57 8.72 -8.90 -14.48
C GLY A 57 8.74 -8.33 -13.07
N THR A 58 8.63 -9.20 -12.06
CA THR A 58 9.07 -9.20 -10.63
C THR A 58 9.35 -7.92 -9.82
N GLU A 59 9.11 -6.73 -10.36
CA GLU A 59 9.55 -5.43 -9.85
C GLU A 59 8.38 -4.44 -9.72
N ALA A 60 7.17 -4.88 -10.07
CA ALA A 60 5.94 -4.06 -10.03
C ALA A 60 5.72 -3.41 -8.65
N GLY A 61 6.00 -4.14 -7.56
CA GLY A 61 5.92 -3.60 -6.20
C GLY A 61 6.99 -2.54 -5.89
N LYS A 62 8.20 -2.65 -6.46
CA LYS A 62 9.29 -1.69 -6.24
C LYS A 62 9.04 -0.35 -6.94
N ASN A 63 8.27 -0.37 -8.03
CA ASN A 63 7.83 0.86 -8.69
C ASN A 63 6.92 1.72 -7.81
N LEU A 64 6.35 1.17 -6.73
CA LEU A 64 5.53 1.92 -5.77
C LEU A 64 6.37 2.57 -4.65
N ASP A 65 7.60 2.11 -4.40
CA ASP A 65 8.42 2.63 -3.30
C ASP A 65 8.69 4.14 -3.38
N PRO A 66 8.97 4.74 -4.55
CA PRO A 66 9.20 6.18 -4.64
C PRO A 66 7.99 7.00 -4.18
N ILE A 67 6.77 6.64 -4.59
CA ILE A 67 5.58 7.38 -4.20
C ILE A 67 5.21 7.16 -2.73
N ILE A 68 5.46 5.96 -2.21
CA ILE A 68 5.25 5.64 -0.80
C ILE A 68 6.12 6.57 0.04
N ARG A 69 7.41 6.73 -0.32
CA ARG A 69 8.34 7.64 0.37
C ARG A 69 7.92 9.10 0.27
N ILE A 70 7.44 9.55 -0.88
CA ILE A 70 6.94 10.92 -1.05
C ILE A 70 5.74 11.15 -0.12
N LEU A 71 4.77 10.24 -0.12
CA LEU A 71 3.59 10.35 0.75
C LEU A 71 3.93 10.25 2.24
N GLU A 72 4.94 9.45 2.61
CA GLU A 72 5.46 9.41 3.98
C GLU A 72 6.07 10.74 4.40
N ALA A 73 6.88 11.36 3.55
CA ALA A 73 7.47 12.68 3.81
C ALA A 73 6.40 13.78 3.91
N GLU A 74 5.40 13.75 3.03
CA GLU A 74 4.25 14.66 3.10
C GLU A 74 3.43 14.44 4.37
N LEU A 75 3.23 13.18 4.78
CA LEU A 75 2.52 12.88 6.02
C LEU A 75 3.25 13.42 7.24
N ASP A 76 4.58 13.36 7.24
CA ASP A 76 5.41 13.95 8.30
C ASP A 76 5.32 15.49 8.29
N ALA A 77 5.31 16.13 7.12
CA ALA A 77 5.16 17.58 6.99
C ALA A 77 3.76 18.09 7.39
N GLU A 78 2.72 17.31 7.10
CA GLU A 78 1.32 17.64 7.40
C GLU A 78 0.87 17.19 8.80
N THR A 79 1.78 16.62 9.60
CA THR A 79 1.51 16.27 11.00
C THR A 79 1.54 17.53 11.85
N THR A 80 0.38 17.93 12.38
CA THR A 80 0.24 19.12 13.22
C THR A 80 0.57 18.83 14.68
N MET A 81 0.27 17.61 15.15
CA MET A 81 0.54 17.17 16.51
C MET A 81 0.70 15.64 16.58
N ILE A 82 1.50 15.16 17.52
CA ILE A 82 1.59 13.74 17.86
C ILE A 82 1.05 13.55 19.28
N THR A 83 -0.05 12.82 19.42
CA THR A 83 -0.65 12.49 20.72
C THR A 83 -0.39 11.03 21.06
N GLN A 84 -0.22 10.74 22.35
CA GLN A 84 -0.14 9.38 22.85
C GLN A 84 -1.52 8.96 23.35
N VAL A 85 -2.08 7.94 22.72
CA VAL A 85 -3.39 7.38 23.08
C VAL A 85 -3.16 6.07 23.80
N PHE A 86 -3.57 6.02 25.07
CA PHE A 86 -3.56 4.78 25.84
C PHE A 86 -4.79 3.95 25.52
N HIS A 87 -4.56 2.72 25.11
CA HIS A 87 -5.56 1.69 24.85
C HIS A 87 -5.41 0.60 25.91
N GLY A 88 -6.21 0.66 26.96
CA GLY A 88 -6.13 -0.28 28.05
C GLY A 88 -7.29 -0.17 29.03
N HIS A 89 -7.17 -0.92 30.11
CA HIS A 89 -8.10 -0.91 31.23
C HIS A 89 -7.31 -0.94 32.54
N ASN A 90 -7.98 -0.58 33.63
CA ASN A 90 -7.40 -0.75 34.96
C ASN A 90 -7.73 -2.15 35.46
N ASP A 91 -6.68 -2.95 35.65
CA ASP A 91 -6.70 -4.22 36.35
C ASP A 91 -6.51 -3.97 37.87
N PRO A 92 -7.34 -4.56 38.75
CA PRO A 92 -7.24 -4.34 40.20
C PRO A 92 -5.89 -4.76 40.82
N ASP A 93 -5.24 -5.78 40.26
CA ASP A 93 -4.02 -6.37 40.79
C ASP A 93 -2.76 -5.79 40.12
N HIS A 94 -2.88 -5.37 38.85
CA HIS A 94 -1.76 -4.94 38.02
C HIS A 94 -1.80 -3.46 37.62
N GLY A 95 -2.85 -2.72 38.00
CA GLY A 95 -3.02 -1.31 37.64
C GLY A 95 -3.39 -1.11 36.17
N ALA A 96 -2.96 -0.02 35.55
CA ALA A 96 -3.28 0.28 34.15
C ALA A 96 -2.54 -0.68 33.20
N VAL A 97 -3.28 -1.60 32.57
CA VAL A 97 -2.77 -2.58 31.61
C VAL A 97 -3.28 -2.22 30.21
N GLY A 98 -2.35 -2.04 29.27
CA GLY A 98 -2.69 -1.66 27.90
C GLY A 98 -1.48 -1.35 27.03
N SER A 99 -1.74 -0.82 25.85
CA SER A 99 -0.72 -0.31 24.93
C SER A 99 -0.85 1.20 24.75
N VAL A 100 0.26 1.86 24.46
CA VAL A 100 0.27 3.27 24.06
C VAL A 100 0.56 3.33 22.57
N GLU A 101 -0.35 3.95 21.82
CA GLU A 101 -0.19 4.20 20.39
C GLU A 101 0.10 5.69 20.16
N LYS A 102 1.03 5.99 19.23
CA LYS A 102 1.24 7.36 18.76
C LYS A 102 0.23 7.65 17.66
N ARG A 103 -0.69 8.58 17.91
CA ARG A 103 -1.61 9.09 16.91
C ARG A 103 -1.10 10.42 16.36
N ARG A 104 -1.07 10.53 15.04
CA ARG A 104 -0.77 11.78 14.35
C ARG A 104 -2.08 12.51 14.10
N GLU A 105 -2.14 13.77 14.51
CA GLU A 105 -3.15 14.70 14.04
C GLU A 105 -2.63 15.32 12.74
N LEU A 106 -3.46 15.26 11.71
CA LEU A 106 -3.11 15.60 10.34
C LEU A 106 -3.98 16.74 9.86
N THR A 107 -3.48 17.54 8.93
CA THR A 107 -4.34 18.43 8.14
C THR A 107 -5.26 17.61 7.22
N ALA A 108 -6.27 18.24 6.62
CA ALA A 108 -7.10 17.58 5.60
C ALA A 108 -6.28 17.03 4.41
N ARG A 109 -5.19 17.71 4.05
CA ARG A 109 -4.24 17.22 3.03
C ARG A 109 -3.47 16.01 3.55
N GLY A 110 -3.00 16.05 4.80
CA GLY A 110 -2.35 14.91 5.46
C GLY A 110 -3.26 13.68 5.57
N GLU A 111 -4.56 13.86 5.83
CA GLU A 111 -5.54 12.76 5.82
C GLU A 111 -5.69 12.13 4.44
N ALA A 112 -5.78 12.94 3.38
CA ALA A 112 -5.84 12.46 2.01
C ALA A 112 -4.56 11.70 1.62
N ALA A 113 -3.38 12.22 2.00
CA ALA A 113 -2.10 11.56 1.79
C ALA A 113 -2.01 10.23 2.57
N SER A 114 -2.48 10.19 3.83
CA SER A 114 -2.54 8.98 4.65
C SER A 114 -3.41 7.90 4.03
N SER A 115 -4.61 8.27 3.55
CA SER A 115 -5.52 7.36 2.86
C SER A 115 -4.89 6.79 1.58
N MET A 116 -4.24 7.64 0.79
CA MET A 116 -3.53 7.21 -0.42
C MET A 116 -2.36 6.27 -0.10
N LEU A 117 -1.57 6.59 0.93
CA LEU A 117 -0.46 5.77 1.40
C LEU A 117 -0.94 4.38 1.83
N GLN A 118 -2.06 4.28 2.53
CA GLN A 118 -2.66 3.00 2.91
C GLN A 118 -3.08 2.19 1.69
N SER A 119 -3.69 2.81 0.68
CA SER A 119 -4.07 2.14 -0.57
C SER A 119 -2.84 1.62 -1.33
N LEU A 120 -1.78 2.42 -1.43
CA LEU A 120 -0.52 2.00 -2.07
C LEU A 120 0.14 0.82 -1.34
N ARG A 121 0.14 0.83 0.00
CA ARG A 121 0.67 -0.30 0.79
C ARG A 121 -0.16 -1.57 0.63
N ARG A 122 -1.48 -1.46 0.53
CA ARG A 122 -2.35 -2.60 0.21
C ARG A 122 -2.04 -3.15 -1.18
N LEU A 123 -1.92 -2.26 -2.17
CA LEU A 123 -1.55 -2.64 -3.53
C LEU A 123 -0.19 -3.36 -3.56
N GLN A 124 0.82 -2.82 -2.89
CA GLN A 124 2.15 -3.44 -2.78
C GLN A 124 2.06 -4.84 -2.18
N CYS A 125 1.34 -5.02 -1.07
CA CYS A 125 1.14 -6.32 -0.44
C CYS A 125 0.46 -7.33 -1.38
N MET A 126 -0.58 -6.92 -2.11
CA MET A 126 -1.24 -7.79 -3.07
C MET A 126 -0.31 -8.19 -4.23
N LEU A 127 0.50 -7.26 -4.74
CA LEU A 127 1.49 -7.52 -5.78
C LEU A 127 2.57 -8.51 -5.31
N GLU A 128 3.06 -8.37 -4.08
CA GLU A 128 4.02 -9.30 -3.48
C GLU A 128 3.46 -10.72 -3.37
N VAL A 129 2.20 -10.85 -2.92
CA VAL A 129 1.52 -12.14 -2.84
C VAL A 129 1.32 -12.76 -4.22
N ALA A 130 0.90 -11.96 -5.21
CA ALA A 130 0.72 -12.43 -6.57
C ALA A 130 2.05 -12.92 -7.18
N ASP A 131 3.12 -12.16 -7.02
CA ASP A 131 4.46 -12.53 -7.49
C ASP A 131 4.97 -13.81 -6.83
N ALA A 132 4.80 -13.95 -5.51
CA ALA A 132 5.18 -15.16 -4.78
C ALA A 132 4.43 -16.40 -5.29
N ARG A 133 3.13 -16.27 -5.59
CA ARG A 133 2.30 -17.37 -6.12
C ARG A 133 2.70 -17.77 -7.53
N ILE A 134 2.90 -16.80 -8.43
CA ILE A 134 3.37 -17.06 -9.80
C ILE A 134 4.74 -17.75 -9.79
N LYS A 135 5.66 -17.29 -8.92
CA LYS A 135 6.98 -17.93 -8.76
C LYS A 135 6.85 -19.37 -8.25
N ALA A 136 5.98 -19.62 -7.27
CA ALA A 136 5.73 -20.97 -6.76
C ALA A 136 5.18 -21.89 -7.85
N GLU A 137 4.18 -21.45 -8.63
CA GLU A 137 3.62 -22.21 -9.75
C GLU A 137 4.68 -22.54 -10.81
N ARG A 138 5.53 -21.57 -11.18
CA ARG A 138 6.64 -21.81 -12.12
C ARG A 138 7.61 -22.87 -11.60
N ILE A 139 7.98 -22.81 -10.32
CA ILE A 139 8.89 -23.80 -9.71
C ILE A 139 8.26 -25.19 -9.72
N VAL A 140 6.96 -25.31 -9.39
CA VAL A 140 6.24 -26.59 -9.41
C VAL A 140 6.15 -27.15 -10.83
N ASN A 141 5.78 -26.32 -11.80
CA ASN A 141 5.68 -26.74 -13.21
C ASN A 141 7.03 -27.18 -13.79
N LEU A 142 8.13 -26.51 -13.41
CA LEU A 142 9.48 -26.93 -13.80
C LEU A 142 9.89 -28.27 -13.18
N ARG A 143 9.42 -28.59 -11.98
CA ARG A 143 9.69 -29.88 -11.30
C ARG A 143 8.87 -31.05 -11.85
N LEU A 144 7.70 -30.78 -12.42
CA LEU A 144 6.81 -31.78 -13.02
C LEU A 144 7.15 -32.10 -14.49
N GLN A 145 8.07 -31.36 -15.10
CA GLN A 145 8.58 -31.57 -16.46
C GLN A 145 9.87 -32.42 -16.51
N VAL A 146 10.21 -33.10 -15.41
CA VAL A 146 11.33 -34.06 -15.29
C VAL A 146 10.76 -35.46 -15.11
#